data_AF-A0A7K3KIV8-F1
#
_entry.id   AF-A0A7K3KIV8-F1
#
_cell.length_a   1.000
_cell.length_b   1.000
_cell.length_c   1.000
_cell.angle_alpha   90.00
_cell.angle_beta   90.00
_cell.angle_gamma   90.00
#
_symmetry.space_group_name_H-M   'P 1'
#
loop_
_entity.id
_entity.type
_entity.pdbx_description
1 polymer ?
#
loop_
_entity_poly.entity_id
_entity_poly.type
_entity_poly.pdbx_seq_one_letter_code
_entity_poly.pdbx_strand_id
1 'polypeptide(L)'
;MRGERVTVLPSGETVDDVLVQPGSGVQPTDPCCPPGSPIVARAHFPKTFGGELRGMRVEVRGRLLDVVGDPVRYQAPNTPTRWDVSADLADFRMAEPFALYREAAAVDALGDPVSVREEAASGECRVQPSGSSDSEGAADSARTTSVELWARWTPELGALCGGDTRGLAFEVMGRAYRVSQMLDVCSERRTVRVRGEAADG
;
A
#
# COMPACT_ATOMS: atom_id res chain seq x y z
N MET A 1 12.74 -30.52 10.78
CA MET A 1 12.34 -29.11 10.71
C MET A 1 10.99 -28.96 11.39
N ARG A 2 10.82 -28.04 12.35
CA ARG A 2 9.51 -27.64 12.88
C ARG A 2 9.09 -26.37 12.14
N GLY A 3 7.82 -26.28 11.74
CA GLY A 3 7.29 -25.01 11.25
C GLY A 3 7.11 -24.01 12.40
N GLU A 4 6.94 -22.75 12.02
CA GLU A 4 6.72 -21.61 12.88
C GLU A 4 5.23 -21.39 13.10
N ARG A 5 4.90 -20.69 14.18
CA ARG A 5 3.56 -20.17 14.43
C ARG A 5 3.45 -18.78 13.83
N VAL A 6 2.41 -18.54 13.03
CA VAL A 6 2.13 -17.24 12.42
C VAL A 6 0.70 -16.81 12.68
N THR A 7 0.44 -15.51 12.62
CA THR A 7 -0.92 -14.95 12.72
C THR A 7 -1.32 -14.38 11.35
N VAL A 8 -2.49 -14.77 10.84
CA VAL A 8 -3.06 -14.23 9.61
C VAL A 8 -4.04 -13.10 9.96
N LEU A 9 -3.92 -11.97 9.27
CA LEU A 9 -4.71 -10.76 9.50
C LEU A 9 -5.46 -10.35 8.21
N PRO A 10 -6.68 -9.82 8.33
CA PRO A 10 -7.34 -9.40 9.57
C PRO A 10 -8.12 -10.51 10.31
N SER A 11 -8.12 -11.76 9.83
CA SER A 11 -8.89 -12.86 10.45
C SER A 11 -8.49 -13.14 11.91
N GLY A 12 -7.24 -12.84 12.29
CA GLY A 12 -6.69 -13.16 13.60
C GLY A 12 -6.36 -14.65 13.78
N GLU A 13 -6.46 -15.45 12.71
CA GLU A 13 -6.22 -16.89 12.76
C GLU A 13 -4.75 -17.18 13.03
N THR A 14 -4.48 -17.92 14.09
CA THR A 14 -3.13 -18.42 14.38
C THR A 14 -2.94 -19.77 13.69
N VAL A 15 -1.93 -19.88 12.83
CA VAL A 15 -1.60 -21.10 12.10
C VAL A 15 -0.27 -21.63 12.60
N ASP A 16 -0.28 -22.87 13.10
CA ASP A 16 0.91 -23.60 13.51
C ASP A 16 1.56 -24.34 12.34
N ASP A 17 2.84 -24.68 12.49
CA ASP A 17 3.62 -25.48 11.53
C ASP A 17 3.75 -24.86 10.13
N VAL A 18 3.87 -23.53 10.03
CA VAL A 18 4.16 -22.83 8.77
C VAL A 18 5.66 -22.85 8.51
N LEU A 19 6.11 -23.35 7.36
CA LEU A 19 7.52 -23.26 6.98
C LEU A 19 7.80 -21.90 6.36
N VAL A 20 8.67 -21.12 6.98
CA VAL A 20 9.08 -19.82 6.45
C VAL A 20 10.48 -19.93 5.83
N GLN A 21 10.54 -19.76 4.52
CA GLN A 21 11.77 -19.64 3.76
C GLN A 21 12.16 -18.16 3.63
N PRO A 22 13.46 -17.81 3.68
CA PRO A 22 13.92 -16.49 3.24
C PRO A 22 13.47 -16.17 1.81
N GLY A 23 13.11 -14.91 1.59
CA GLY A 23 12.64 -14.44 0.29
C GLY A 23 13.75 -14.34 -0.74
N SER A 24 13.35 -14.20 -2.01
CA SER A 24 14.27 -14.05 -3.13
C SER A 24 14.91 -12.66 -3.24
N GLY A 25 14.36 -11.65 -2.55
CA GLY A 25 14.76 -10.25 -2.71
C GLY A 25 14.29 -9.63 -4.04
N VAL A 26 13.52 -10.36 -4.85
CA VAL A 26 13.03 -9.90 -6.16
C VAL A 26 11.80 -9.00 -5.97
N GLN A 27 11.70 -7.94 -6.77
CA GLN A 27 10.52 -7.09 -6.83
C GLN A 27 9.32 -7.87 -7.42
N PRO A 28 8.18 -7.93 -6.72
CA PRO A 28 6.95 -8.50 -7.26
C PRO A 28 6.46 -7.80 -8.53
N THR A 29 5.78 -8.58 -9.38
CA THR A 29 5.01 -8.07 -10.53
C THR A 29 3.54 -7.79 -10.17
N ASP A 30 3.12 -8.06 -8.93
CA ASP A 30 1.75 -7.77 -8.47
C ASP A 30 1.52 -6.23 -8.45
N PRO A 31 0.53 -5.70 -9.19
CA PRO A 31 0.24 -4.27 -9.20
C PRO A 31 -0.24 -3.71 -7.84
N CYS A 32 -0.77 -4.55 -6.93
CA CYS A 32 -1.09 -4.10 -5.58
C CYS A 32 0.17 -3.81 -4.73
N CYS A 33 1.35 -4.24 -5.17
CA CYS A 33 2.61 -4.09 -4.46
C CYS A 33 3.24 -2.72 -4.72
N PRO A 34 3.54 -1.92 -3.67
CA PRO A 34 4.31 -0.70 -3.83
C PRO A 34 5.70 -0.98 -4.42
N PRO A 35 6.22 -0.10 -5.30
CA PRO A 35 7.59 -0.17 -5.77
C PRO A 35 8.61 -0.22 -4.62
N GLY A 36 9.69 -0.99 -4.81
CA GLY A 36 10.74 -1.16 -3.80
C GLY A 36 10.31 -1.99 -2.59
N SER A 37 9.33 -2.88 -2.76
CA SER A 37 8.88 -3.84 -1.74
C SER A 37 9.19 -5.25 -2.20
N PRO A 38 10.47 -5.70 -2.12
CA PRO A 38 10.86 -7.01 -2.58
C PRO A 38 10.25 -8.14 -1.73
N ILE A 39 10.21 -9.34 -2.30
CA ILE A 39 9.81 -10.55 -1.56
C ILE A 39 10.87 -10.84 -0.49
N VAL A 40 10.49 -10.70 0.79
CA VAL A 40 11.38 -10.89 1.94
C VAL A 40 11.26 -12.27 2.56
N ALA A 41 10.15 -12.97 2.31
CA ALA A 41 9.92 -14.34 2.77
C ALA A 41 8.96 -15.08 1.84
N ARG A 42 9.03 -16.41 1.87
CA ARG A 42 8.01 -17.30 1.31
C ARG A 42 7.50 -18.21 2.43
N ALA A 43 6.20 -18.17 2.69
CA ALA A 43 5.56 -19.00 3.69
C ALA A 43 4.88 -20.20 3.02
N HIS A 44 5.05 -21.38 3.60
CA HIS A 44 4.37 -22.60 3.20
C HIS A 44 3.44 -23.03 4.33
N PHE A 45 2.14 -22.91 4.09
CA PHE A 45 1.09 -23.23 5.03
C PHE A 45 0.78 -24.74 5.02
N PRO A 46 0.42 -25.31 6.17
CA PRO A 46 0.11 -26.74 6.30
C PRO A 46 -1.16 -27.10 5.53
N LYS A 47 -1.31 -28.38 5.17
CA LYS A 47 -2.52 -28.94 4.52
C LYS A 47 -3.80 -28.72 5.31
N THR A 48 -3.70 -28.54 6.63
CA THR A 48 -4.83 -28.29 7.52
C THR A 48 -5.35 -26.86 7.43
N PHE A 49 -4.59 -25.94 6.83
CA PHE A 49 -5.02 -24.56 6.65
C PHE A 49 -6.02 -24.44 5.49
N GLY A 50 -7.23 -24.00 5.82
CA GLY A 50 -8.35 -23.86 4.86
C GLY A 50 -8.68 -22.42 4.48
N GLY A 51 -8.00 -21.43 5.04
CA GLY A 51 -8.31 -20.01 4.84
C GLY A 51 -7.82 -19.45 3.50
N GLU A 52 -8.29 -18.24 3.18
CA GLU A 52 -7.78 -17.43 2.07
C GLU A 52 -6.58 -16.61 2.53
N LEU A 53 -5.55 -16.50 1.67
CA LEU A 53 -4.36 -15.70 1.95
C LEU A 53 -4.22 -14.49 1.01
N ARG A 54 -4.91 -14.47 -0.14
CA ARG A 54 -4.85 -13.34 -1.07
C ARG A 54 -5.34 -12.08 -0.38
N GLY A 55 -4.53 -11.02 -0.40
CA GLY A 55 -4.84 -9.75 0.26
C GLY A 55 -4.73 -9.76 1.79
N MET A 56 -4.29 -10.87 2.39
CA MET A 56 -4.06 -10.96 3.82
C MET A 56 -2.67 -10.47 4.20
N ARG A 57 -2.46 -10.31 5.51
CA ARG A 57 -1.14 -10.08 6.10
C ARG A 57 -0.78 -11.23 7.02
N VAL A 58 0.51 -11.55 7.10
CA VAL A 58 1.03 -12.63 7.93
C VAL A 58 2.06 -12.04 8.88
N GLU A 59 1.82 -12.19 10.18
CA GLU A 59 2.80 -11.84 11.20
C GLU A 59 3.80 -12.99 11.36
N VAL A 60 5.05 -12.73 10.96
CA VAL A 60 6.16 -13.67 11.02
C VAL A 60 7.24 -13.08 11.92
N ARG A 61 7.52 -13.72 13.06
CA ARG A 61 8.56 -13.30 14.02
C ARG A 61 8.41 -11.82 14.45
N GLY A 62 7.18 -11.38 14.71
CA GLY A 62 6.84 -10.01 15.09
C GLY A 62 6.88 -8.98 13.96
N ARG A 63 7.08 -9.41 12.70
CA ARG A 63 7.01 -8.55 11.51
C ARG A 63 5.72 -8.84 10.75
N LEU A 64 4.93 -7.81 10.53
CA LEU A 64 3.73 -7.89 9.72
C LEU A 64 4.08 -7.75 8.25
N LEU A 65 3.84 -8.80 7.46
CA LEU A 65 4.16 -8.85 6.03
C LEU A 65 2.90 -9.02 5.20
N ASP A 66 2.83 -8.38 4.04
CA ASP A 66 1.70 -8.46 3.12
C ASP A 66 1.86 -9.64 2.17
N VAL A 67 0.79 -10.42 1.97
CA VAL A 67 0.76 -11.49 0.97
C VAL A 67 0.72 -10.88 -0.41
N VAL A 68 1.68 -11.28 -1.24
CA VAL A 68 1.86 -10.80 -2.59
C VAL A 68 1.25 -11.79 -3.58
N GLY A 69 0.45 -11.25 -4.51
CA GLY A 69 -0.18 -12.01 -5.57
C GLY A 69 -1.14 -13.08 -5.05
N ASP A 70 -1.19 -14.17 -5.79
CA ASP A 70 -2.03 -15.31 -5.49
C ASP A 70 -1.23 -16.43 -4.83
N PRO A 71 -1.64 -16.88 -3.62
CA PRO A 71 -1.12 -18.08 -3.00
C PRO A 71 -1.31 -19.29 -3.91
N VAL A 72 -0.25 -20.06 -4.13
CA VAL A 72 -0.25 -21.21 -5.04
C VAL A 72 -0.29 -22.50 -4.23
N ARG A 73 -1.24 -23.38 -4.54
CA ARG A 73 -1.24 -24.76 -4.01
C ARG A 73 -0.24 -25.62 -4.77
N TYR A 74 0.49 -26.45 -4.03
CA TYR A 74 1.31 -27.48 -4.62
C TYR A 74 0.46 -28.51 -5.36
N GLN A 75 1.02 -29.10 -6.41
CA GLN A 75 0.36 -30.20 -7.10
C GLN A 75 0.25 -31.40 -6.15
N ALA A 76 -0.93 -32.02 -6.07
CA ALA A 76 -1.21 -33.13 -5.16
C ALA A 76 -0.13 -34.24 -5.14
N PRO A 77 0.42 -34.71 -6.28
CA PRO A 77 1.48 -35.71 -6.31
C PRO A 77 2.81 -35.25 -5.69
N ASN A 78 3.06 -33.94 -5.66
CA ASN A 78 4.28 -33.29 -5.16
C ASN A 78 4.14 -32.79 -3.72
N THR A 79 3.10 -33.22 -3.00
CA THR A 79 2.93 -32.92 -1.57
C THR A 79 3.16 -34.14 -0.67
N PRO A 80 4.31 -34.86 -0.74
CA PRO A 80 4.59 -35.90 0.26
C PRO A 80 4.84 -35.29 1.65
N THR A 81 5.01 -33.96 1.73
CA THR A 81 5.21 -33.21 2.97
C THR A 81 3.89 -32.69 3.53
N ARG A 82 3.96 -32.09 4.72
CA ARG A 82 2.80 -31.57 5.47
C ARG A 82 2.28 -30.20 5.00
N TRP A 83 2.99 -29.57 4.06
CA TRP A 83 2.67 -28.25 3.51
C TRP A 83 1.99 -28.34 2.15
N ASP A 84 1.15 -27.36 1.85
CA ASP A 84 0.30 -27.35 0.66
C ASP A 84 0.28 -26.00 -0.06
N VAL A 85 0.09 -24.91 0.68
CA VAL A 85 -0.10 -23.58 0.07
C VAL A 85 1.15 -22.74 0.26
N SER A 86 1.74 -22.23 -0.82
CA SER A 86 2.85 -21.29 -0.77
C SER A 86 2.38 -19.86 -1.02
N ALA A 87 2.84 -18.91 -0.22
CA ALA A 87 2.56 -17.48 -0.35
C ALA A 87 3.87 -16.68 -0.29
N ASP A 88 4.04 -15.76 -1.24
CA ASP A 88 5.12 -14.79 -1.20
C ASP A 88 4.75 -13.61 -0.30
N LEU A 89 5.71 -13.16 0.50
CA LEU A 89 5.51 -12.11 1.51
C LEU A 89 6.46 -10.95 1.25
N ALA A 90 5.92 -9.73 1.21
CA ALA A 90 6.69 -8.50 1.11
C ALA A 90 6.37 -7.56 2.28
N ASP A 91 7.30 -6.66 2.56
CA ASP A 91 7.11 -5.60 3.55
C ASP A 91 6.75 -4.31 2.81
N PHE A 92 5.45 -4.01 2.72
CA PHE A 92 4.99 -2.82 1.99
C PHE A 92 5.37 -1.51 2.69
N ARG A 93 5.65 -1.54 4.00
CA ARG A 93 5.98 -0.37 4.83
C ARG A 93 4.97 0.77 4.69
N MET A 94 3.68 0.44 4.60
CA MET A 94 2.60 1.43 4.69
C MET A 94 2.35 1.75 6.16
N ALA A 95 3.10 2.71 6.70
CA ALA A 95 3.10 3.07 8.13
C ALA A 95 3.13 4.59 8.37
N GLU A 96 3.40 5.40 7.34
CA GLU A 96 3.43 6.86 7.48
C GLU A 96 2.01 7.41 7.46
N PRO A 97 1.55 8.11 8.51
CA PRO A 97 0.20 8.65 8.53
C PRO A 97 0.05 9.75 7.48
N PHE A 98 -1.11 9.81 6.84
CA PHE A 98 -1.47 10.90 5.93
C PHE A 98 -2.96 11.24 6.06
N ALA A 99 -3.31 12.45 5.67
CA ALA A 99 -4.68 12.90 5.52
C ALA A 99 -4.84 13.63 4.18
N LEU A 100 -5.89 13.28 3.45
CA LEU A 100 -6.40 14.03 2.32
C LEU A 100 -7.40 15.05 2.84
N TYR A 101 -7.28 16.29 2.41
CA TYR A 101 -8.18 17.36 2.79
C TYR A 101 -8.60 18.19 1.58
N ARG A 102 -9.75 18.85 1.70
CA ARG A 102 -10.18 19.92 0.81
C ARG A 102 -10.00 21.26 1.54
N GLU A 103 -9.34 22.21 0.87
CA GLU A 103 -9.31 23.58 1.37
C GLU A 103 -10.58 24.30 0.93
N ALA A 104 -11.30 24.85 1.91
CA ALA A 104 -12.47 25.68 1.68
C ALA A 104 -12.24 27.06 2.27
N ALA A 105 -12.65 28.09 1.53
CA ALA A 105 -12.74 29.43 2.07
C ALA A 105 -13.94 29.51 3.02
N ALA A 106 -13.71 30.00 4.22
CA ALA A 106 -14.72 30.26 5.23
C ALA A 106 -14.56 31.69 5.76
N VAL A 107 -15.50 32.10 6.60
CA VAL A 107 -15.38 33.33 7.39
C VAL A 107 -15.44 32.96 8.86
N ASP A 108 -14.59 33.60 9.67
CA ASP A 108 -14.62 33.41 11.11
C ASP A 108 -15.78 34.22 11.76
N ALA A 109 -15.84 34.21 13.09
CA ALA A 109 -16.88 34.91 13.84
C ALA A 109 -16.84 36.45 13.69
N LEU A 110 -15.72 37.00 13.22
CA LEU A 110 -15.52 38.43 12.98
C LEU A 110 -15.80 38.81 11.51
N GLY A 111 -16.05 37.81 10.65
CA GLY A 111 -16.24 37.99 9.22
C GLY A 111 -14.92 38.00 8.43
N ASP A 112 -13.80 37.68 9.08
CA ASP A 112 -12.50 37.64 8.41
C ASP A 112 -12.37 36.35 7.60
N PRO A 113 -11.84 36.41 6.36
CA PRO A 113 -11.66 35.23 5.53
C PRO A 113 -10.62 34.31 6.14
N VAL A 114 -11.00 33.05 6.34
CA VAL A 114 -10.13 31.98 6.83
C VAL A 114 -10.15 30.79 5.87
N SER A 115 -9.05 30.04 5.84
CA SER A 115 -9.01 28.75 5.13
C SER A 115 -9.25 27.63 6.13
N VAL A 116 -10.23 26.78 5.85
CA VAL A 116 -10.51 25.57 6.63
C VAL A 116 -10.13 24.34 5.82
N ARG A 117 -9.52 23.36 6.48
CA ARG A 117 -9.21 22.05 5.91
C ARG A 117 -10.27 21.06 6.36
N GLU A 118 -11.07 20.59 5.42
CA GLU A 118 -12.04 19.51 5.65
C GLU A 118 -11.39 18.19 5.26
N GLU A 119 -11.24 17.26 6.21
CA GLU A 119 -10.68 15.94 5.95
C GLU A 119 -11.62 15.13 5.05
N ALA A 120 -11.09 14.62 3.94
CA ALA A 120 -11.80 13.77 3.00
C ALA A 120 -11.56 12.27 3.27
N ALA A 121 -10.33 11.91 3.63
CA ALA A 121 -9.92 10.56 4.02
C ALA A 121 -8.55 10.60 4.68
N SER A 122 -8.24 9.61 5.51
CA SER A 122 -6.93 9.46 6.14
C SER A 122 -6.51 7.99 6.19
N GLY A 123 -5.25 7.74 6.50
CA GLY A 123 -4.73 6.38 6.64
C GLY A 123 -3.24 6.35 6.84
N GLU A 124 -2.66 5.16 6.65
CA GLU A 124 -1.22 4.94 6.64
C GLU A 124 -0.77 4.65 5.20
N CYS A 125 0.37 5.20 4.82
CA CYS A 125 0.93 5.06 3.50
C CYS A 125 2.42 4.74 3.53
N ARG A 126 2.92 4.35 2.37
CA ARG A 126 4.32 4.42 1.99
C ARG A 126 4.47 5.59 1.05
N VAL A 127 5.40 6.50 1.36
CA VAL A 127 5.74 7.63 0.50
C VAL A 127 6.76 7.18 -0.53
N GLN A 128 6.44 7.34 -1.80
CA GLN A 128 7.33 7.05 -2.92
C GLN A 128 7.57 8.35 -3.68
N PRO A 129 8.77 8.96 -3.54
CA PRO A 129 9.16 10.06 -4.41
C PRO A 129 9.16 9.58 -5.86
N SER A 130 8.52 10.35 -6.74
CA SER A 130 8.73 10.18 -8.16
C SER A 130 10.09 10.79 -8.47
N GLY A 131 11.07 9.98 -8.89
CA GLY A 131 12.28 10.54 -9.48
C GLY A 131 11.87 11.47 -10.64
N SER A 132 12.56 12.60 -10.81
CA SER A 132 12.42 13.36 -12.05
C SER A 132 12.70 12.39 -13.19
N SER A 133 11.71 12.17 -14.04
CA SER A 133 12.00 11.65 -15.37
C SER A 133 12.86 12.72 -16.02
N ASP A 134 14.18 12.54 -16.00
CA ASP A 134 15.13 13.34 -16.76
C ASP A 134 14.91 13.01 -18.24
N SER A 135 13.85 13.57 -18.80
CA SER A 135 13.76 13.82 -20.23
C SER A 135 14.49 15.13 -20.47
N GLU A 136 15.77 15.06 -20.84
CA GLU A 136 16.50 16.19 -21.43
C GLU A 136 15.75 16.67 -22.67
N GLY A 137 15.06 17.81 -22.54
CA GLY A 137 14.23 18.35 -23.61
C GLY A 137 13.52 19.66 -23.22
N ALA A 138 14.30 20.73 -23.16
CA ALA A 138 13.93 22.14 -23.35
C ALA A 138 12.75 22.81 -22.60
N ALA A 139 13.08 24.00 -22.10
CA ALA A 139 12.26 25.15 -21.71
C ALA A 139 11.95 25.30 -20.21
N ASP A 140 12.24 26.53 -19.76
CA ASP A 140 11.97 27.18 -18.48
C ASP A 140 10.54 26.96 -17.99
N SER A 141 10.29 25.76 -17.48
CA SER A 141 9.04 25.31 -16.91
C SER A 141 9.30 25.12 -15.43
N ALA A 142 8.49 25.75 -14.56
CA ALA A 142 8.56 25.54 -13.12
C ALA A 142 8.66 24.04 -12.85
N ARG A 143 9.77 23.61 -12.25
CA ARG A 143 9.96 22.18 -11.95
C ARG A 143 8.79 21.77 -11.04
N THR A 144 8.14 20.67 -11.37
CA THR A 144 7.03 20.16 -10.57
C THR A 144 7.54 18.92 -9.87
N THR A 145 7.65 18.99 -8.55
CA THR A 145 7.94 17.80 -7.75
C THR A 145 6.66 16.98 -7.65
N SER A 146 6.74 15.69 -7.94
CA SER A 146 5.62 14.77 -7.72
C SER A 146 5.99 13.67 -6.73
N VAL A 147 4.97 13.18 -6.03
CA VAL A 147 5.09 12.11 -5.04
C VAL A 147 3.89 11.17 -5.19
N GLU A 148 4.11 9.90 -4.90
CA GLU A 148 3.05 8.91 -4.80
C GLU A 148 2.93 8.41 -3.36
N LEU A 149 1.71 8.41 -2.83
CA LEU A 149 1.37 7.71 -1.59
C LEU A 149 0.74 6.37 -1.97
N TRP A 150 1.29 5.30 -1.41
CA TRP A 150 0.75 3.95 -1.53
C TRP A 150 0.11 3.58 -0.20
N ALA A 151 -1.21 3.43 -0.16
CA ALA A 151 -1.99 3.20 1.05
C ALA A 151 -2.83 1.93 0.94
N ARG A 152 -3.21 1.37 2.09
CA ARG A 152 -4.21 0.30 2.13
C ARG A 152 -5.57 0.87 1.75
N TRP A 153 -6.34 0.11 0.99
CA TRP A 153 -7.68 0.53 0.61
C TRP A 153 -8.60 0.61 1.83
N THR A 154 -9.40 1.67 1.90
CA THR A 154 -10.53 1.82 2.82
C THR A 154 -11.76 2.28 2.02
N PRO A 155 -12.98 2.15 2.54
CA PRO A 155 -14.17 2.70 1.88
C PRO A 155 -14.07 4.19 1.55
N GLU A 156 -13.46 4.98 2.43
CA GLU A 156 -13.28 6.43 2.27
C GLU A 156 -12.30 6.74 1.12
N LEU A 157 -11.14 6.07 1.10
CA LEU A 157 -10.18 6.20 0.00
C LEU A 157 -10.76 5.69 -1.32
N GLY A 158 -11.49 4.56 -1.27
CA GLY A 158 -12.13 3.94 -2.41
C GLY A 158 -13.20 4.82 -3.06
N ALA A 159 -13.95 5.59 -2.27
CA ALA A 159 -14.94 6.53 -2.76
C ALA A 159 -14.32 7.69 -3.57
N LEU A 160 -13.03 7.99 -3.34
CA LEU A 160 -12.29 9.02 -4.07
C LEU A 160 -11.59 8.47 -5.32
N CYS A 161 -11.38 7.16 -5.43
CA CYS A 161 -10.74 6.52 -6.58
C CYS A 161 -11.58 6.70 -7.85
N GLY A 162 -10.95 7.19 -8.94
CA GLY A 162 -11.63 7.45 -10.21
C GLY A 162 -12.64 8.62 -10.15
N GLY A 163 -12.72 9.33 -9.03
CA GLY A 163 -13.59 10.49 -8.83
C GLY A 163 -12.91 11.84 -9.07
N ASP A 164 -13.59 12.91 -8.66
CA ASP A 164 -13.10 14.28 -8.79
C ASP A 164 -12.05 14.62 -7.71
N THR A 165 -10.80 14.75 -8.15
CA THR A 165 -9.67 15.12 -7.28
C THR A 165 -9.49 16.63 -7.12
N ARG A 166 -10.29 17.47 -7.80
CA ARG A 166 -10.14 18.93 -7.73
C ARG A 166 -10.27 19.42 -6.29
N GLY A 167 -9.30 20.20 -5.83
CA GLY A 167 -9.28 20.75 -4.47
C GLY A 167 -8.86 19.76 -3.39
N LEU A 168 -8.58 18.49 -3.71
CA LEU A 168 -7.92 17.58 -2.78
C LEU A 168 -6.43 17.90 -2.70
N ALA A 169 -5.91 17.89 -1.49
CA ALA A 169 -4.50 18.03 -1.19
C ALA A 169 -4.12 17.11 -0.02
N PHE A 170 -2.82 16.90 0.14
CA PHE A 170 -2.25 16.26 1.31
C PHE A 170 -0.91 16.91 1.64
N GLU A 171 -0.44 16.68 2.86
CA GLU A 171 0.87 17.12 3.30
C GLU A 171 1.73 15.91 3.62
N VAL A 172 2.96 15.88 3.10
CA VAL A 172 3.92 14.83 3.39
C VAL A 172 5.33 15.41 3.35
N MET A 173 6.20 14.95 4.25
CA MET A 173 7.57 15.48 4.37
C MET A 173 7.62 17.01 4.55
N GLY A 174 6.61 17.61 5.19
CA GLY A 174 6.52 19.05 5.43
C GLY A 174 6.17 19.89 4.19
N ARG A 175 5.70 19.26 3.10
CA ARG A 175 5.28 19.95 1.88
C ARG A 175 3.86 19.56 1.49
N ALA A 176 3.08 20.55 1.07
CA ALA A 176 1.74 20.34 0.55
C ALA A 176 1.76 19.96 -0.94
N TYR A 177 0.96 18.97 -1.29
CA TYR A 177 0.80 18.46 -2.65
C TYR A 177 -0.68 18.49 -3.03
N ARG A 178 -0.98 18.95 -4.25
CA ARG A 178 -2.33 18.82 -4.81
C ARG A 178 -2.48 17.44 -5.43
N VAL A 179 -3.60 16.77 -5.16
CA VAL A 179 -3.87 15.44 -5.70
C VAL A 179 -4.17 15.54 -7.20
N SER A 180 -3.31 14.95 -8.02
CA SER A 180 -3.51 14.88 -9.47
C SER A 180 -4.18 13.58 -9.92
N GLN A 181 -4.06 12.49 -9.13
CA GLN A 181 -4.71 11.22 -9.46
C GLN A 181 -4.92 10.34 -8.21
N MET A 182 -6.03 9.60 -8.17
CA MET A 182 -6.27 8.52 -7.21
C MET A 182 -6.76 7.26 -7.91
N LEU A 183 -6.10 6.12 -7.66
CA LEU A 183 -6.42 4.82 -8.27
C LEU A 183 -6.50 3.72 -7.23
N ASP A 184 -7.49 2.83 -7.36
CA ASP A 184 -7.40 1.45 -6.87
C ASP A 184 -6.52 0.68 -7.85
N VAL A 185 -5.24 0.51 -7.51
CA VAL A 185 -4.20 0.12 -8.49
C VAL A 185 -4.39 -1.30 -9.03
N CYS A 186 -5.10 -2.15 -8.31
CA CYS A 186 -5.35 -3.52 -8.72
C CYS A 186 -6.83 -3.85 -8.91
N SER A 187 -7.73 -2.86 -8.77
CA SER A 187 -9.19 -3.06 -8.89
C SER A 187 -9.76 -4.12 -7.95
N GLU A 188 -9.05 -4.37 -6.84
CA GLU A 188 -9.35 -5.43 -5.89
C GLU A 188 -9.64 -4.87 -4.49
N ARG A 189 -9.72 -3.53 -4.34
CA ARG A 189 -9.92 -2.89 -3.04
C ARG A 189 -8.85 -3.29 -2.02
N ARG A 190 -7.60 -3.41 -2.47
CA ARG A 190 -6.44 -3.76 -1.63
C ARG A 190 -5.50 -2.59 -1.40
N THR A 191 -5.15 -1.90 -2.49
CA THR A 191 -4.15 -0.83 -2.47
C THR A 191 -4.66 0.37 -3.24
N VAL A 192 -4.51 1.56 -2.66
CA VAL A 192 -4.78 2.84 -3.30
C VAL A 192 -3.48 3.57 -3.55
N ARG A 193 -3.34 4.14 -4.74
CA ARG A 193 -2.25 5.06 -5.08
C ARG A 193 -2.79 6.47 -5.21
N VAL A 194 -2.22 7.40 -4.47
CA VAL A 194 -2.50 8.84 -4.55
C VAL A 194 -1.29 9.53 -5.14
N ARG A 195 -1.44 10.15 -6.30
CA ARG A 195 -0.40 10.98 -6.91
C ARG A 195 -0.63 12.44 -6.53
N GLY A 196 0.41 13.08 -6.01
CA GLY A 196 0.43 14.49 -5.68
C GLY A 196 1.47 15.25 -6.47
N GLU A 197 1.17 16.51 -6.79
CA GLU A 197 2.05 17.44 -7.49
C GLU A 197 2.16 18.74 -6.70
N ALA A 198 3.38 19.26 -6.60
CA ALA A 198 3.69 20.54 -5.99
C ALA A 198 4.56 21.36 -6.95
N ALA A 199 4.21 22.64 -7.12
CA ALA A 199 5.06 23.57 -7.85
C ALA A 199 6.37 23.78 -7.06
N ASP A 200 7.52 23.68 -7.71
CA ASP A 200 8.77 24.12 -7.13
C ASP A 200 8.74 25.64 -7.05
N GLY A 201 8.79 26.15 -5.82
CA GLY A 201 8.81 27.57 -5.53
C GLY A 201 10.13 28.23 -5.87
#